data_AF-A0AAW8SYI1-F1
#
_entry.id   AF-A0AAW8SYI1-F1
#
_cell.length_a   1.000
_cell.length_b   1.000
_cell.length_c   1.000
_cell.angle_alpha   90.00
_cell.angle_beta   90.00
_cell.angle_gamma   90.00
#
_symmetry.space_group_name_H-M   'P 1'
#
loop_
_entity.id
_entity.type
_entity.pdbx_description
1 polymer ?
#
loop_
_entity_poly.entity_id
_entity_poly.type
_entity_poly.pdbx_seq_one_letter_code
_entity_poly.pdbx_strand_id
1 'polypeptide(L)'
;MPKAAITSKAFLIEGGCNACGLQNTETFTIHFEDQRSSVLDQFDVPSLVQTIAQKNGWRETAIPVGIGEEEIVLKKDNDVIQPKYLGDQIIYQAGNQRIQAKQQYDDNQELFEQVNNILVQLFKIDPYDIRIAVE
;
A
#
# COMPACT_ATOMS: atom_id res chain seq x y z
N MET A 1 -2.19 -11.94 15.87
CA MET A 1 -1.72 -10.89 14.96
C MET A 1 -0.91 -11.58 13.86
N PRO A 2 -1.39 -11.60 12.61
CA PRO A 2 -0.63 -12.16 11.49
C PRO A 2 0.68 -11.40 11.28
N LYS A 3 1.74 -12.08 10.80
CA LYS A 3 3.04 -11.44 10.53
C LYS A 3 3.23 -11.13 9.04
N ALA A 4 3.97 -10.06 8.79
CA ALA A 4 4.48 -9.73 7.49
C ALA A 4 5.94 -9.25 7.58
N ALA A 5 6.80 -9.78 6.72
CA ALA A 5 8.21 -9.39 6.65
C ALA A 5 8.48 -8.70 5.32
N ILE A 6 9.16 -7.55 5.33
CA ILE A 6 9.51 -6.81 4.13
C ILE A 6 11.00 -6.98 3.87
N THR A 7 11.35 -7.44 2.68
CA THR A 7 12.72 -7.46 2.16
C THR A 7 12.87 -6.37 1.11
N SER A 8 14.10 -5.87 0.95
CA SER A 8 14.43 -4.95 -0.14
C SER A 8 15.60 -5.51 -0.94
N LYS A 9 15.59 -5.25 -2.24
CA LYS A 9 16.67 -5.62 -3.16
C LYS A 9 17.04 -4.42 -3.99
N ALA A 10 18.26 -3.91 -3.77
CA ALA A 10 18.85 -2.86 -4.57
C ALA A 10 19.59 -3.45 -5.78
N PHE A 11 19.38 -2.87 -6.95
CA PHE A 11 20.10 -3.25 -8.18
C PHE A 11 20.31 -2.03 -9.08
N LEU A 12 21.37 -2.09 -9.87
CA LEU A 12 21.70 -1.05 -10.85
C LEU A 12 21.07 -1.41 -12.19
N ILE A 13 20.30 -0.48 -12.76
CA ILE A 13 19.78 -0.59 -14.13
C ILE A 13 20.41 0.47 -15.02
N GLU A 14 20.65 0.12 -16.30
CA GLU A 14 20.98 1.12 -17.30
C GLU A 14 19.74 1.99 -17.57
N GLY A 15 19.89 3.31 -17.51
CA GLY A 15 18.78 4.21 -17.79
C GLY A 15 18.30 4.07 -19.24
N GLY A 16 16.99 4.15 -19.47
CA GLY A 16 16.38 3.98 -20.80
C GLY A 16 16.72 5.05 -21.84
N CYS A 17 17.66 5.95 -21.54
CA CYS A 17 18.22 6.96 -22.44
C CYS A 17 19.74 6.75 -22.49
N ASN A 18 20.32 6.84 -23.68
CA ASN A 18 21.76 6.70 -23.92
C ASN A 18 22.66 7.72 -23.18
N ALA A 19 22.06 8.72 -22.51
CA ALA A 19 22.73 9.71 -21.68
C ALA A 19 22.57 9.47 -20.16
N CYS A 20 21.73 8.52 -19.75
CA CYS A 20 21.49 8.21 -18.35
C CYS A 20 22.44 7.09 -17.89
N GLY A 21 23.35 7.40 -16.97
CA GLY A 21 24.18 6.40 -16.30
C GLY A 21 23.35 5.42 -15.46
N LEU A 22 24.03 4.43 -14.88
CA LEU A 22 23.42 3.41 -14.03
C LEU A 22 22.59 4.07 -12.91
N GLN A 23 21.31 3.70 -12.83
CA GLN A 23 20.39 4.16 -11.80
C GLN A 23 20.27 3.08 -10.74
N ASN A 24 20.38 3.48 -9.46
CA ASN A 24 20.08 2.58 -8.35
C ASN A 24 18.57 2.46 -8.22
N THR A 25 18.05 1.24 -8.32
CA THR A 25 16.63 0.92 -8.15
C THR A 25 16.49 -0.05 -6.99
N GLU A 26 15.55 0.21 -6.10
CA GLU A 26 15.24 -0.67 -4.99
C GLU A 26 13.81 -1.20 -5.14
N THR A 27 13.67 -2.52 -5.07
CA THR A 27 12.35 -3.17 -5.05
C THR A 27 12.09 -3.72 -3.66
N PHE A 28 10.87 -3.51 -3.15
CA PHE A 28 10.43 -4.03 -1.87
C PHE A 28 9.46 -5.17 -2.06
N THR A 29 9.62 -6.25 -1.31
CA THR A 29 8.70 -7.40 -1.33
C THR A 29 8.19 -7.67 0.06
N ILE A 30 6.87 -7.75 0.22
CA ILE A 30 6.22 -8.18 1.46
C ILE A 30 5.96 -9.68 1.41
N HIS A 31 6.37 -10.38 2.46
CA HIS A 31 6.21 -11.81 2.67
C HIS A 31 5.25 -12.06 3.82
N PHE A 32 4.23 -12.87 3.60
CA PHE A 32 3.23 -13.21 4.61
C PHE A 32 3.46 -14.61 5.20
N GLU A 33 2.92 -14.87 6.40
CA GLU A 33 3.04 -16.18 7.07
C GLU A 33 2.50 -17.37 6.26
N ASP A 34 1.55 -17.13 5.34
CA ASP A 34 0.99 -18.14 4.44
C ASP A 34 1.86 -18.40 3.20
N GLN A 35 3.14 -18.01 3.24
CA GLN A 35 4.15 -18.14 2.17
C GLN A 35 3.85 -17.36 0.90
N ARG A 36 2.74 -16.60 0.87
CA ARG A 36 2.45 -15.67 -0.21
C ARG A 36 3.34 -14.45 -0.08
N SER A 37 3.75 -13.92 -1.23
CA SER A 37 4.55 -12.71 -1.29
C SER A 37 4.00 -11.78 -2.37
N SER A 38 4.25 -10.49 -2.24
CA SER A 38 3.84 -9.49 -3.23
C SER A 38 4.87 -8.38 -3.28
N VAL A 39 5.15 -7.91 -4.49
CA VAL A 39 6.03 -6.74 -4.69
C VAL A 39 5.22 -5.50 -4.34
N LEU A 40 5.84 -4.58 -3.60
CA LEU A 40 5.28 -3.26 -3.33
C LEU A 40 5.67 -2.31 -4.46
N ASP A 41 4.74 -1.47 -4.88
CA ASP A 41 5.04 -0.41 -5.86
C ASP A 41 6.03 0.60 -5.27
N GLN A 42 5.81 1.00 -4.02
CA GLN A 42 6.71 1.83 -3.22
C GLN A 42 6.72 1.37 -1.75
N PHE A 43 7.75 1.77 -1.00
CA PHE A 43 7.77 1.56 0.45
C PHE A 43 7.04 2.71 1.15
N ASP A 44 5.71 2.69 1.09
CA ASP A 44 4.85 3.76 1.60
C ASP A 44 3.50 3.23 2.13
N VAL A 45 2.73 4.10 2.77
CA VAL A 45 1.41 3.75 3.32
C VAL A 45 0.44 3.27 2.24
N PRO A 46 0.27 3.97 1.09
CA PRO A 46 -0.58 3.49 0.00
C PRO A 46 -0.29 2.07 -0.45
N SER A 47 0.96 1.78 -0.82
CA SER A 47 1.35 0.47 -1.36
C SER A 47 1.12 -0.65 -0.34
N LEU A 48 1.48 -0.44 0.93
CA LEU A 48 1.30 -1.44 1.97
C LEU A 48 -0.18 -1.71 2.27
N VAL A 49 -0.99 -0.65 2.42
CA VAL A 49 -2.43 -0.81 2.64
C VAL A 49 -3.07 -1.55 1.45
N GLN A 50 -2.73 -1.15 0.22
CA GLN A 50 -3.20 -1.77 -1.01
C GLN A 50 -2.90 -3.27 -1.03
N THR A 51 -1.63 -3.64 -0.89
CA THR A 51 -1.18 -5.04 -0.98
C THR A 51 -1.78 -5.89 0.14
N ILE A 52 -1.84 -5.38 1.38
CA ILE A 52 -2.42 -6.12 2.51
C ILE A 52 -3.94 -6.26 2.34
N ALA A 53 -4.64 -5.21 1.89
CA ALA A 53 -6.08 -5.28 1.61
C ALA A 53 -6.38 -6.32 0.53
N GLN A 54 -5.62 -6.32 -0.57
CA GLN A 54 -5.79 -7.28 -1.66
C GLN A 54 -5.55 -8.72 -1.22
N LYS A 55 -4.53 -8.95 -0.38
CA LYS A 55 -4.26 -10.25 0.26
C LYS A 55 -5.46 -10.73 1.10
N ASN A 56 -6.19 -9.80 1.71
CA ASN A 56 -7.38 -10.05 2.52
C ASN A 56 -8.71 -10.03 1.73
N GLY A 57 -8.63 -10.16 0.41
CA GLY A 57 -9.78 -10.34 -0.47
C GLY A 57 -10.43 -9.06 -0.99
N TRP A 58 -9.86 -7.89 -0.69
CA TRP A 58 -10.26 -6.65 -1.34
C TRP A 58 -9.78 -6.65 -2.80
N ARG A 59 -10.51 -5.92 -3.64
CA ARG A 59 -10.19 -5.81 -5.08
C ARG A 59 -10.28 -4.35 -5.51
N GLU A 60 -9.35 -3.95 -6.36
CA GLU A 60 -9.50 -2.71 -7.10
C GLU A 60 -10.68 -2.82 -8.06
N THR A 61 -11.48 -1.78 -8.14
CA THR A 61 -12.63 -1.70 -9.02
C THR A 61 -12.79 -0.28 -9.49
N ALA A 62 -12.93 -0.09 -10.80
CA ALA A 62 -13.38 1.18 -11.36
C ALA A 62 -14.89 1.32 -11.13
N ILE A 63 -15.32 2.41 -10.47
CA ILE A 63 -16.74 2.75 -10.32
C ILE A 63 -17.04 4.06 -11.04
N PRO A 64 -18.19 4.17 -11.73
CA PRO A 64 -18.58 5.43 -12.36
C PRO A 64 -18.97 6.46 -11.29
N VAL A 65 -18.37 7.65 -11.34
CA VAL A 65 -18.63 8.77 -10.43
C VAL A 65 -19.28 9.97 -11.13
N GLY A 66 -19.34 9.92 -12.46
CA GLY A 66 -19.93 10.96 -13.30
C GLY A 66 -20.13 10.45 -14.72
N ILE A 67 -20.53 11.36 -15.62
CA ILE A 67 -20.69 11.03 -17.03
C ILE A 67 -19.29 10.90 -17.65
N GLY A 68 -18.87 9.67 -17.92
CA GLY A 68 -17.55 9.37 -18.50
C GLY A 68 -16.39 9.46 -17.50
N GLU A 69 -16.69 9.57 -16.20
CA GLU A 69 -15.69 9.62 -15.14
C GLU A 69 -15.76 8.36 -14.28
N GLU A 70 -14.62 7.72 -14.07
CA GLU A 70 -14.45 6.56 -13.21
C GLU A 70 -13.43 6.87 -12.11
N GLU A 71 -13.66 6.30 -10.93
CA GLU A 71 -12.72 6.33 -9.82
C GLU A 71 -12.31 4.91 -9.45
N ILE A 72 -11.03 4.72 -9.14
CA ILE A 72 -10.52 3.43 -8.64
C ILE A 72 -10.76 3.36 -7.13
N VAL A 73 -11.48 2.32 -6.72
CA VAL A 73 -11.81 2.05 -5.32
C VAL A 73 -11.39 0.66 -4.91
N LEU A 74 -11.25 0.44 -3.60
CA LEU A 74 -11.10 -0.89 -3.02
C LEU A 74 -12.46 -1.40 -2.57
N LYS A 75 -12.90 -2.53 -3.11
CA LYS A 75 -14.19 -3.15 -2.80
C LYS A 75 -14.05 -4.54 -2.22
N LYS A 76 -14.88 -4.86 -1.23
CA LYS A 76 -15.08 -6.21 -0.71
C LYS A 76 -16.54 -6.35 -0.29
N ASP A 77 -17.25 -7.31 -0.87
CA ASP A 77 -18.69 -7.49 -0.69
C ASP A 77 -19.46 -6.19 -0.97
N ASN A 78 -20.09 -5.59 0.04
CA ASN A 78 -20.81 -4.31 -0.04
C ASN A 78 -19.97 -3.10 0.41
N ASP A 79 -18.79 -3.33 0.98
CA ASP A 79 -17.94 -2.26 1.48
C ASP A 79 -17.08 -1.68 0.37
N VAL A 80 -16.98 -0.34 0.35
CA VAL A 80 -16.20 0.42 -0.62
C VAL A 80 -15.33 1.42 0.12
N ILE A 81 -14.05 1.42 -0.21
CA ILE A 81 -13.06 2.36 0.33
C ILE A 81 -12.48 3.16 -0.84
N GLN A 82 -12.57 4.48 -0.74
CA GLN A 82 -12.07 5.42 -1.72
C GLN A 82 -10.72 5.98 -1.27
N PRO A 83 -9.60 5.59 -1.89
CA PRO A 83 -8.32 6.25 -1.72
C PRO A 83 -8.25 7.52 -2.58
N LYS A 84 -7.91 8.66 -1.97
CA LYS A 84 -7.72 9.94 -2.65
C LYS A 84 -6.35 10.53 -2.33
N TYR A 85 -5.52 10.67 -3.35
CA TYR A 85 -4.19 11.26 -3.24
C TYR A 85 -4.28 12.79 -3.21
N LEU A 86 -3.57 13.41 -2.26
CA LEU A 86 -3.47 14.86 -2.07
C LEU A 86 -2.00 15.23 -1.82
N GLY A 87 -1.22 15.35 -2.90
CA GLY A 87 0.21 15.68 -2.78
C GLY A 87 0.98 14.56 -2.07
N ASP A 88 1.58 14.87 -0.92
CA ASP A 88 2.30 13.94 -0.03
C ASP A 88 1.36 13.18 0.93
N GLN A 89 0.06 13.43 0.86
CA GLN A 89 -0.95 12.83 1.72
C GLN A 89 -1.90 11.93 0.94
N ILE A 90 -2.55 11.04 1.66
CA ILE A 90 -3.63 10.18 1.17
C ILE A 90 -4.81 10.22 2.14
N ILE A 91 -6.01 10.24 1.58
CA ILE A 91 -7.26 10.10 2.33
C ILE A 91 -7.87 8.75 1.98
N TYR A 92 -8.25 7.97 2.99
CA TYR A 92 -9.12 6.83 2.84
C TYR A 92 -10.49 7.16 3.40
N GLN A 93 -11.54 6.95 2.61
CA GLN A 93 -12.92 7.20 3.02
C GLN A 93 -13.78 5.94 2.86
N ALA A 94 -14.55 5.61 3.89
CA ALA A 94 -15.54 4.55 3.91
C ALA A 94 -16.84 5.11 4.51
N GLY A 95 -17.80 5.52 3.66
CA GLY A 95 -19.00 6.23 4.11
C GLY A 95 -18.66 7.51 4.89
N ASN A 96 -19.02 7.54 6.18
CA ASN A 96 -18.76 8.66 7.09
C ASN A 96 -17.40 8.57 7.80
N GLN A 97 -16.69 7.44 7.71
CA GLN A 97 -15.35 7.30 8.29
C GLN A 97 -14.32 7.82 7.30
N ARG A 98 -13.39 8.65 7.78
CA ARG A 98 -12.31 9.21 6.98
C ARG A 98 -11.02 9.20 7.79
N ILE A 99 -9.96 8.70 7.18
CA ILE A 99 -8.60 8.77 7.72
C ILE A 99 -7.72 9.49 6.70
N GLN A 100 -6.97 10.47 7.16
CA GLN A 100 -5.97 11.18 6.37
C GLN A 100 -4.60 10.89 6.95
N ALA A 101 -3.64 10.58 6.09
CA ALA A 101 -2.30 10.18 6.46
C ALA A 101 -1.27 10.80 5.50
N LYS A 102 -0.04 10.98 5.95
CA LYS A 102 1.09 11.11 5.01
C LYS A 102 1.28 9.78 4.27
N GLN A 103 1.80 9.85 3.06
CA GLN A 103 2.15 8.65 2.30
C GLN A 103 3.45 8.03 2.82
N GLN A 104 4.45 8.85 3.13
CA GLN A 104 5.77 8.42 3.57
C GLN A 104 6.09 8.94 4.98
N TYR A 105 6.93 8.18 5.69
CA TYR A 105 7.43 8.47 7.03
C TYR A 105 8.91 8.12 7.08
N ASP A 106 9.69 8.88 7.85
CA ASP A 106 11.10 8.59 8.09
C ASP A 106 11.29 7.42 9.08
N ASP A 107 10.31 7.23 9.97
CA ASP A 107 10.28 6.14 10.95
C ASP A 107 9.37 5.01 10.46
N ASN A 108 9.96 3.81 10.32
CA ASN A 108 9.24 2.61 9.86
C ASN A 108 8.15 2.17 10.84
N GLN A 109 8.34 2.37 12.15
CA GLN A 109 7.35 2.03 13.15
C GLN A 109 6.12 2.93 13.01
N GLU A 110 6.31 4.25 12.86
CA GLU A 110 5.20 5.18 12.61
C GLU A 110 4.43 4.82 11.33
N LEU A 111 5.17 4.45 10.27
CA LEU A 111 4.60 3.98 9.02
C LEU A 111 3.72 2.74 9.22
N PHE A 112 4.22 1.73 9.92
CA PHE A 112 3.48 0.48 10.16
C PHE A 112 2.28 0.67 11.09
N GLU A 113 2.41 1.53 12.12
CA GLU A 113 1.28 1.90 12.98
C GLU A 113 0.18 2.58 12.18
N GLN A 114 0.53 3.48 11.26
CA GLN A 114 -0.44 4.14 10.42
C GLN A 114 -1.10 3.20 9.41
N VAL A 115 -0.34 2.28 8.80
CA VAL A 115 -0.89 1.22 7.95
C VAL A 115 -1.91 0.38 8.73
N ASN A 116 -1.54 -0.09 9.92
CA ASN A 116 -2.43 -0.89 10.76
C ASN A 116 -3.68 -0.12 11.21
N ASN A 117 -3.55 1.17 11.53
CA ASN A 117 -4.68 2.02 11.87
C ASN A 117 -5.71 2.07 10.72
N ILE A 118 -5.26 2.26 9.48
CA ILE A 118 -6.11 2.28 8.28
C ILE A 118 -6.77 0.91 8.07
N LEU A 119 -5.98 -0.17 8.13
CA LEU A 119 -6.47 -1.55 7.95
C LEU A 119 -7.55 -1.93 8.96
N VAL A 120 -7.35 -1.61 10.23
CA VAL A 120 -8.30 -1.95 11.30
C VAL A 120 -9.56 -1.11 11.19
N GLN A 121 -9.40 0.22 11.07
CA GLN A 121 -10.55 1.11 11.16
C GLN A 121 -11.44 1.06 9.91
N LEU A 122 -10.85 0.99 8.71
CA LEU A 122 -11.60 1.07 7.47
C LEU A 122 -11.80 -0.29 6.82
N PHE A 123 -10.75 -1.10 6.72
CA PHE A 123 -10.80 -2.39 6.02
C PHE A 123 -11.30 -3.55 6.90
N LYS A 124 -11.45 -3.34 8.22
CA LYS A 124 -11.80 -4.36 9.21
C LYS A 124 -10.87 -5.58 9.15
N ILE A 125 -9.60 -5.33 8.87
CA ILE A 125 -8.54 -6.35 8.83
C ILE A 125 -7.79 -6.30 10.16
N ASP A 126 -7.51 -7.47 10.74
CA ASP A 126 -6.69 -7.56 11.94
C ASP A 126 -5.32 -6.90 11.72
N PRO A 127 -4.75 -6.23 12.72
CA PRO A 127 -3.43 -5.59 12.57
C PRO A 127 -2.38 -6.64 12.24
N TYR A 128 -1.36 -6.23 11.49
CA TYR A 128 -0.20 -7.04 11.15
C TYR A 128 1.00 -6.66 12.00
N ASP A 129 1.77 -7.66 12.42
CA ASP A 129 3.13 -7.47 12.94
C ASP A 129 4.06 -7.36 11.72
N ILE A 130 4.22 -6.12 11.24
CA ILE A 130 5.03 -5.79 10.06
C ILE A 130 6.45 -5.49 10.52
N ARG A 131 7.44 -6.13 9.89
CA ARG A 131 8.85 -5.94 10.20
C ARG A 131 9.69 -5.89 8.93
N ILE A 132 10.80 -5.16 9.00
CA ILE A 132 11.83 -5.24 7.97
C ILE A 132 12.69 -6.47 8.28
N ALA A 133 12.79 -7.38 7.31
CA ALA A 133 13.75 -8.47 7.35
C ALA A 133 15.09 -7.91 6.84
N VAL A 134 16.11 -8.00 7.68
CA VAL A 134 17.49 -7.77 7.26
C VAL A 134 17.96 -9.06 6.60
N GLU A 135 18.33 -9.01 5.32
CA GLU A 135 19.00 -10.12 4.63
C GLU A 135 20.37 -10.43 5.25
#